data_AF-A0A5C7XMZ4-F1
#
_entry.id   AF-A0A5C7XMZ4-F1
#
_cell.length_a   1.000
_cell.length_b   1.000
_cell.length_c   1.000
_cell.angle_alpha   90.00
_cell.angle_beta   90.00
_cell.angle_gamma   90.00
#
_symmetry.space_group_name_H-M   'P 1'
#
loop_
_entity.id
_entity.type
_entity.pdbx_description
1 polymer ?
#
loop_
_entity_poly.entity_id
_entity_poly.type
_entity_poly.pdbx_seq_one_letter_code
_entity_poly.pdbx_strand_id
1 'polypeptide(L)'
;MSVTVDELHLADPADAWRSAGFTVDPDDVCRVGEVRLRLNGGGTGILGWALRGVPRDGPIDGIPTFGSTALAAEPAVHPNGVTSIDHVVLLTPNLPRTVEALACVGLQPRRVRDGELGGRPMQQIFFRLGAVILEVVGSPDTQADGPSSLWGITYVVADIEATASFFGERTLPVKDAVQPGRRITTLRHRDLGMSVRTAMISPPILSR
;
A
#
# COMPACT_ATOMS: atom_id res chain seq x y z
N MET A 1 20.75 -8.78 2.25
CA MET A 1 19.58 -8.55 3.13
C MET A 1 18.36 -8.38 2.25
N SER A 2 17.19 -8.85 2.66
CA SER A 2 15.95 -8.64 1.90
C SER A 2 15.45 -7.21 2.08
N VAL A 3 14.96 -6.60 1.01
CA VAL A 3 14.32 -5.28 1.08
C VAL A 3 12.97 -5.38 1.77
N THR A 4 12.68 -4.47 2.70
CA THR A 4 11.38 -4.40 3.42
C THR A 4 10.93 -2.96 3.58
N VAL A 5 9.62 -2.71 3.62
CA VAL A 5 9.08 -1.39 3.95
C VAL A 5 9.25 -1.12 5.44
N ASP A 6 9.86 0.02 5.78
CA ASP A 6 9.86 0.55 7.14
C ASP A 6 8.71 1.53 7.34
N GLU A 7 8.68 2.54 6.49
CA GLU A 7 7.76 3.66 6.65
C GLU A 7 7.18 4.09 5.30
N LEU A 8 5.91 4.47 5.28
CA LEU A 8 5.26 5.17 4.17
C LEU A 8 5.01 6.61 4.60
N HIS A 9 5.44 7.56 3.77
CA HIS A 9 5.23 8.98 4.03
C HIS A 9 3.93 9.41 3.35
N LEU A 10 2.94 9.82 4.14
CA LEU A 10 1.62 10.19 3.66
C LEU A 10 1.42 11.69 3.84
N ALA A 11 0.74 12.32 2.89
CA ALA A 11 0.48 13.75 2.92
C ALA A 11 -0.79 14.11 3.74
N ASP A 12 -1.52 13.09 4.18
CA ASP A 12 -2.76 13.25 4.95
C ASP A 12 -2.52 13.84 6.33
N PRO A 13 -3.48 14.61 6.87
CA PRO A 13 -3.45 15.03 8.26
C PRO A 13 -3.78 13.85 9.19
N ALA A 14 -3.15 13.84 10.37
CA ALA A 14 -3.35 12.79 11.36
C ALA A 14 -4.80 12.64 11.83
N ASP A 15 -5.54 13.74 11.94
CA ASP A 15 -6.93 13.73 12.42
C ASP A 15 -7.90 13.01 11.46
N ALA A 16 -7.64 13.04 10.15
CA ALA A 16 -8.42 12.27 9.19
C ALA A 16 -8.25 10.77 9.44
N TRP A 17 -7.04 10.32 9.74
CA TRP A 17 -6.72 8.93 10.04
C TRP A 17 -7.29 8.48 11.38
N ARG A 18 -7.20 9.32 12.42
CA ARG A 18 -7.87 9.08 13.71
C ARG A 18 -9.38 8.93 13.53
N SER A 19 -10.00 9.81 12.73
CA SER A 19 -11.44 9.77 12.41
C SER A 19 -11.84 8.54 11.60
N ALA A 20 -10.92 8.01 10.79
CA ALA A 20 -11.07 6.74 10.07
C ALA A 20 -10.84 5.49 10.95
N GLY A 21 -10.66 5.67 12.26
CA GLY A 21 -10.50 4.58 13.21
C GLY A 21 -9.11 3.94 13.22
N PHE A 22 -8.09 4.65 12.71
CA PHE A 22 -6.69 4.28 12.95
C PHE A 22 -6.21 4.86 14.28
N THR A 23 -5.34 4.10 14.95
CA THR A 23 -4.63 4.57 16.14
C THR A 23 -3.38 5.28 15.67
N VAL A 24 -3.31 6.58 15.94
CA VAL A 24 -2.19 7.44 15.56
C VAL A 24 -1.50 7.92 16.84
N ASP A 25 -0.21 7.63 16.95
CA ASP A 25 0.63 8.02 18.08
C ASP A 25 0.81 9.56 18.15
N PRO A 26 1.32 10.12 19.26
CA PRO A 26 1.48 11.57 19.42
C PRO A 26 2.45 12.25 18.45
N ASP A 27 3.31 11.50 17.77
CA ASP A 27 4.26 11.98 16.76
C ASP A 27 3.70 11.84 15.32
N ASP A 28 2.38 11.70 15.20
CA ASP A 28 1.63 11.56 13.94
C ASP A 28 2.07 10.35 13.10
N VAL A 29 2.44 9.28 13.79
CA VAL A 29 2.73 7.96 13.19
C VAL A 29 1.60 6.98 13.50
N CYS A 30 1.10 6.30 12.47
CA CYS A 30 0.20 5.16 12.61
C CYS A 30 1.00 3.86 12.34
N ARG A 31 1.02 2.93 13.31
CA ARG A 31 1.74 1.66 13.20
C ARG A 31 0.79 0.55 12.76
N VAL A 32 0.95 0.08 11.52
CA VAL A 32 0.12 -0.97 10.93
C VAL A 32 0.99 -2.21 10.64
N GLY A 33 0.82 -3.25 11.45
CA GLY A 33 1.74 -4.39 11.45
C GLY A 33 3.17 -3.92 11.78
N GLU A 34 4.12 -4.31 10.94
CA GLU A 34 5.54 -3.94 11.07
C GLU A 34 5.90 -2.57 10.46
N VAL A 35 4.93 -1.88 9.84
CA VAL A 35 5.14 -0.68 9.01
C VAL A 35 4.61 0.58 9.70
N ARG A 36 5.38 1.66 9.62
CA ARG A 36 4.99 3.00 10.06
C ARG A 36 4.32 3.76 8.91
N LEU A 37 3.24 4.47 9.20
CA LEU A 37 2.61 5.43 8.29
C LEU A 37 2.81 6.81 8.91
N ARG A 38 3.73 7.60 8.35
CA ARG A 38 4.01 8.96 8.83
C ARG A 38 3.06 9.94 8.16
N LEU A 39 2.26 10.64 8.96
CA LEU A 39 1.22 11.55 8.51
C LEU A 39 1.77 12.98 8.56
N ASN A 40 2.32 13.46 7.45
CA ASN A 40 3.03 14.75 7.42
C ASN A 40 2.09 15.96 7.40
N GLY A 41 0.82 15.76 7.01
CA GLY A 41 -0.10 16.86 6.69
C GLY A 41 0.35 17.69 5.46
N GLY A 42 -0.53 18.56 4.99
CA GLY A 42 -0.17 19.59 4.02
C GLY A 42 -0.11 19.17 2.55
N GLY A 43 -0.69 18.02 2.16
CA GLY A 43 -0.77 17.64 0.74
C GLY A 43 -1.76 16.52 0.44
N THR A 44 -1.50 15.78 -0.64
CA THR A 44 -2.30 14.60 -1.02
C THR A 44 -1.42 13.43 -1.48
N GLY A 45 -1.89 12.21 -1.25
CA GLY A 45 -1.27 10.97 -1.72
C GLY A 45 -0.15 10.44 -0.83
N ILE A 46 0.57 9.46 -1.38
CA ILE A 46 1.74 8.84 -0.78
C ILE A 46 2.98 9.55 -1.36
N LEU A 47 3.76 10.19 -0.50
CA LEU A 47 4.89 11.04 -0.86
C LEU A 47 6.16 10.25 -1.16
N GLY A 48 6.27 9.04 -0.62
CA GLY A 48 7.46 8.19 -0.73
C GLY A 48 7.50 7.15 0.39
N TRP A 49 8.66 6.52 0.58
CA TRP A 49 8.86 5.52 1.61
C TRP A 49 10.27 5.54 2.19
N ALA A 50 10.43 4.89 3.34
CA ALA A 50 11.71 4.43 3.83
C ALA A 50 11.78 2.90 3.70
N LEU A 51 12.88 2.39 3.15
CA LEU A 51 13.11 0.97 2.91
C LEU A 51 14.35 0.49 3.67
N ARG A 52 14.26 -0.70 4.27
CA ARG A 52 15.43 -1.41 4.79
C ARG A 52 16.08 -2.22 3.69
N GLY A 53 17.39 -2.45 3.81
CA GLY A 53 18.13 -3.37 2.94
C GLY A 53 18.38 -2.85 1.52
N VAL A 54 18.05 -1.59 1.22
CA VAL A 54 18.44 -0.92 -0.02
C VAL A 54 19.90 -0.46 0.06
N PRO A 55 20.65 -0.45 -1.06
CA PRO A 55 22.08 -0.16 -1.05
C PRO A 55 22.43 1.32 -0.81
N ARG A 56 21.52 2.24 -1.14
CA ARG A 56 21.68 3.68 -0.97
C ARG A 56 20.33 4.40 -1.01
N ASP A 57 20.31 5.62 -0.48
CA ASP A 57 19.21 6.56 -0.64
C ASP A 57 19.11 7.05 -2.08
N GLY A 58 17.91 7.49 -2.47
CA GLY A 58 17.65 8.09 -3.78
C GLY A 58 16.43 7.49 -4.45
N PRO A 59 15.79 8.22 -5.38
CA PRO A 59 14.52 7.82 -5.93
C PRO A 59 14.58 6.50 -6.69
N ILE A 60 13.59 5.63 -6.48
CA ILE A 60 13.37 4.44 -7.30
C ILE A 60 12.31 4.79 -8.34
N ASP A 61 12.73 4.96 -9.58
CA ASP A 61 11.86 5.34 -10.70
C ASP A 61 10.98 6.58 -10.42
N GLY A 62 11.57 7.58 -9.76
CA GLY A 62 10.90 8.83 -9.38
C GLY A 62 10.22 8.81 -8.01
N ILE A 63 10.15 7.67 -7.32
CA ILE A 63 9.57 7.57 -5.97
C ILE A 63 10.62 7.95 -4.94
N PRO A 64 10.44 9.02 -4.15
CA PRO A 64 11.36 9.37 -3.07
C PRO A 64 11.56 8.19 -2.12
N THR A 65 12.81 7.73 -2.03
CA THR A 65 13.19 6.54 -1.26
C THR A 65 14.36 6.86 -0.35
N PHE A 66 14.17 6.55 0.93
CA PHE A 66 15.19 6.70 1.98
C PHE A 66 15.57 5.32 2.50
N GLY A 67 16.85 5.11 2.80
CA GLY A 67 17.33 3.94 3.51
C GLY A 67 16.95 4.02 4.99
N SER A 68 16.61 2.88 5.59
CA SER A 68 16.32 2.78 7.02
C SER A 68 17.04 1.60 7.66
N THR A 69 17.49 1.83 8.89
CA THR A 69 18.01 0.81 9.82
C THR A 69 17.12 0.64 11.05
N ALA A 70 15.99 1.35 11.13
CA ALA A 70 15.07 1.26 12.26
C ALA A 70 14.50 -0.15 12.37
N LEU A 71 14.31 -0.66 13.58
CA LEU A 71 13.65 -1.96 13.78
C LEU A 71 12.19 -1.91 13.31
N ALA A 72 11.63 -3.08 13.00
CA ALA A 72 10.21 -3.24 12.69
C ALA A 72 9.36 -2.59 13.79
N ALA A 73 8.25 -1.96 13.42
CA ALA A 73 7.36 -1.38 14.40
C ALA A 73 6.64 -2.49 15.19
N GLU A 74 6.41 -2.25 16.47
CA GLU A 74 5.40 -3.02 17.21
C GLU A 74 4.01 -2.61 16.69
N PRO A 75 3.11 -3.55 16.38
CA PRO A 75 1.80 -3.22 15.84
C PRO A 75 0.92 -2.47 16.85
N ALA A 76 0.13 -1.49 16.38
CA ALA A 76 -0.93 -0.90 17.17
C ALA A 76 -2.26 -1.65 16.94
N VAL A 77 -3.19 -1.54 17.90
CA VAL A 77 -4.57 -2.01 17.74
C VAL A 77 -5.42 -0.86 17.21
N HIS A 78 -6.20 -1.11 16.16
CA HIS A 78 -7.03 -0.09 15.52
C HIS A 78 -8.53 -0.38 15.70
N PRO A 79 -9.33 0.63 16.10
CA PRO A 79 -10.80 0.50 16.16
C PRO A 79 -11.45 -0.02 14.88
N ASN A 80 -10.90 0.31 13.71
CA ASN A 80 -11.42 -0.13 12.40
C ASN A 80 -11.08 -1.60 12.04
N GLY A 81 -10.33 -2.31 12.89
CA GLY A 81 -10.00 -3.72 12.72
C GLY A 81 -8.80 -4.01 11.80
N VAL A 82 -8.10 -2.98 11.31
CA VAL A 82 -6.86 -3.15 10.54
C VAL A 82 -5.77 -3.82 11.40
N THR A 83 -5.00 -4.71 10.78
CA THR A 83 -3.94 -5.49 11.44
C THR A 83 -2.58 -5.38 10.75
N SER A 84 -2.56 -5.30 9.42
CA SER A 84 -1.33 -5.22 8.64
C SER A 84 -1.60 -4.64 7.25
N ILE A 85 -0.54 -4.34 6.49
CA ILE A 85 -0.62 -3.94 5.09
C ILE A 85 -0.54 -5.19 4.22
N ASP A 86 -1.55 -5.40 3.36
CA ASP A 86 -1.53 -6.46 2.35
C ASP A 86 -0.61 -6.06 1.20
N HIS A 87 -0.91 -4.91 0.59
CA HIS A 87 -0.14 -4.38 -0.52
C HIS A 87 -0.18 -2.87 -0.64
N VAL A 88 0.85 -2.33 -1.29
CA VAL A 88 0.93 -0.95 -1.78
C VAL A 88 0.95 -0.99 -3.30
N VAL A 89 0.14 -0.15 -3.93
CA VAL A 89 0.06 -0.03 -5.39
C VAL A 89 1.03 1.04 -5.88
N LEU A 90 1.87 0.67 -6.83
CA LEU A 90 2.74 1.56 -7.60
C LEU A 90 2.22 1.64 -9.03
N LEU A 91 1.89 2.84 -9.49
CA LEU A 91 1.53 3.08 -10.88
C LEU A 91 2.74 3.56 -11.66
N THR A 92 2.96 2.96 -12.83
CA THR A 92 4.08 3.32 -13.71
C THR A 92 3.62 3.60 -15.15
N PRO A 93 4.18 4.63 -15.81
CA PRO A 93 4.02 4.83 -17.25
C PRO A 93 4.94 3.92 -18.09
N ASN A 94 5.89 3.20 -17.49
CA ASN A 94 6.87 2.36 -18.18
C ASN A 94 7.27 1.15 -17.31
N LEU A 95 6.59 0.01 -17.55
CA LEU A 95 6.82 -1.22 -16.79
C LEU A 95 8.28 -1.72 -16.82
N PRO A 96 8.93 -1.89 -17.99
CA PRO A 96 10.32 -2.34 -18.05
C PRO A 96 11.27 -1.47 -17.22
N ARG A 97 11.16 -0.14 -17.32
CA ARG A 97 12.01 0.82 -16.58
C ARG A 97 11.81 0.69 -15.08
N THR A 98 10.58 0.56 -14.61
CA THR A 98 10.29 0.40 -13.18
C THR A 98 10.81 -0.94 -12.66
N VAL A 99 10.65 -2.02 -13.42
CA VAL A 99 11.16 -3.34 -13.05
C VAL A 99 12.69 -3.32 -12.95
N GLU A 100 13.37 -2.68 -13.91
CA GLU A 100 14.82 -2.51 -13.88
C GLU A 100 15.29 -1.67 -12.68
N ALA A 101 14.60 -0.57 -12.37
CA ALA A 101 14.90 0.25 -11.20
C ALA A 101 14.73 -0.52 -9.88
N LEU A 102 13.70 -1.36 -9.78
CA LEU A 102 13.49 -2.24 -8.62
C LEU A 102 14.56 -3.34 -8.55
N ALA A 103 14.97 -3.90 -9.69
CA ALA A 103 16.06 -4.88 -9.73
C ALA A 103 17.40 -4.30 -9.26
N CYS A 104 17.68 -3.03 -9.59
CA CYS A 104 18.88 -2.31 -9.10
C CYS A 104 18.97 -2.19 -7.57
N VAL A 105 17.84 -2.29 -6.86
CA VAL A 105 17.81 -2.30 -5.40
C VAL A 105 17.61 -3.71 -4.81
N GLY A 106 17.70 -4.75 -5.64
CA GLY A 106 17.63 -6.15 -5.20
C GLY A 106 16.22 -6.74 -5.12
N LEU A 107 15.21 -6.05 -5.65
CA LEU A 107 13.85 -6.59 -5.73
C LEU A 107 13.65 -7.40 -7.01
N GLN A 108 13.00 -8.56 -6.89
CA GLN A 108 12.74 -9.46 -8.01
C GLN A 108 11.25 -9.73 -8.14
N PRO A 109 10.69 -9.77 -9.37
CA PRO A 109 9.29 -10.06 -9.58
C PRO A 109 8.96 -11.48 -9.14
N ARG A 110 7.82 -11.65 -8.49
CA ARG A 110 7.34 -12.94 -7.98
C ARG A 110 6.20 -13.52 -8.81
N ARG A 111 5.38 -12.64 -9.38
CA ARG A 111 4.24 -13.00 -10.21
C ARG A 111 3.94 -11.87 -11.18
N VAL A 112 3.51 -12.24 -12.37
CA VAL A 112 2.92 -11.34 -13.36
C VAL A 112 1.48 -11.78 -13.58
N ARG A 113 0.58 -10.81 -13.75
CA ARG A 113 -0.81 -11.03 -14.10
C ARG A 113 -1.24 -9.98 -15.12
N ASP A 114 -1.77 -10.44 -16.23
CA ASP A 114 -2.45 -9.58 -17.19
C ASP A 114 -3.91 -9.39 -16.76
N GLY A 115 -4.46 -8.21 -17.07
CA GLY A 115 -5.83 -7.86 -16.77
C GLY A 115 -6.28 -6.66 -17.61
N GLU A 116 -7.43 -6.11 -17.25
CA GLU A 116 -7.96 -4.93 -17.91
C GLU A 116 -8.46 -3.91 -16.88
N LEU A 117 -8.24 -2.63 -17.18
CA LEU A 117 -8.79 -1.50 -16.43
C LEU A 117 -9.54 -0.57 -17.38
N GLY A 118 -10.86 -0.48 -17.21
CA GLY A 118 -11.70 0.35 -18.09
C GLY A 118 -11.65 -0.09 -19.57
N GLY A 119 -11.52 -1.40 -19.81
CA GLY A 119 -11.42 -1.98 -21.16
C GLY A 119 -10.06 -1.79 -21.83
N ARG A 120 -9.04 -1.33 -21.10
CA ARG A 120 -7.66 -1.24 -21.60
C ARG A 120 -6.79 -2.31 -20.96
N PRO A 121 -5.89 -2.97 -21.74
CA PRO A 121 -4.93 -3.90 -21.18
C PRO A 121 -4.11 -3.24 -20.06
N MET A 122 -3.94 -3.97 -18.97
CA MET A 122 -3.03 -3.63 -17.89
C MET A 122 -2.27 -4.86 -17.46
N GLN A 123 -1.06 -4.66 -16.95
CA GLN A 123 -0.26 -5.72 -16.36
C GLN A 123 0.11 -5.35 -14.92
N GLN A 124 0.01 -6.34 -14.05
CA GLN A 124 0.32 -6.26 -12.63
C GLN A 124 1.52 -7.16 -12.33
N ILE A 125 2.59 -6.57 -11.81
CA ILE A 125 3.82 -7.27 -11.43
C ILE A 125 3.98 -7.16 -9.92
N PHE A 126 4.05 -8.30 -9.26
CA PHE A 126 4.05 -8.38 -7.80
C PHE A 126 5.47 -8.63 -7.27
N PHE A 127 5.88 -7.83 -6.30
CA PHE A 127 7.15 -7.96 -5.57
C PHE A 127 6.86 -8.17 -4.08
N ARG A 128 7.82 -8.76 -3.36
CA ARG A 128 7.71 -8.99 -1.91
C ARG A 128 8.73 -8.14 -1.16
N LEU A 129 8.24 -7.26 -0.29
CA LEU A 129 9.04 -6.36 0.54
C LEU A 129 8.81 -6.68 2.03
N GLY A 130 9.26 -7.86 2.47
CA GLY A 130 9.00 -8.35 3.83
C GLY A 130 7.54 -8.77 4.01
N ALA A 131 6.82 -8.16 4.94
CA ALA A 131 5.39 -8.40 5.17
C ALA A 131 4.47 -7.76 4.11
N VAL A 132 4.97 -6.80 3.31
CA VAL A 132 4.20 -6.02 2.33
C VAL A 132 4.40 -6.56 0.90
N ILE A 133 3.33 -6.62 0.11
CA ILE A 133 3.41 -6.82 -1.35
C ILE A 133 3.49 -5.45 -2.03
N LEU A 134 4.41 -5.28 -2.97
CA LEU A 134 4.39 -4.14 -3.88
C LEU A 134 3.73 -4.61 -5.19
N GLU A 135 2.60 -4.01 -5.54
CA GLU A 135 1.88 -4.27 -6.78
C GLU A 135 2.19 -3.15 -7.77
N VAL A 136 3.03 -3.45 -8.75
CA VAL A 136 3.38 -2.53 -9.84
C VAL A 136 2.36 -2.70 -10.96
N VAL A 137 1.72 -1.61 -11.37
CA VAL A 137 0.67 -1.61 -12.39
C VAL A 137 1.02 -0.63 -13.49
N GLY A 138 0.93 -1.09 -14.74
CA GLY A 138 1.12 -0.25 -15.93
C GLY A 138 0.50 -0.89 -17.17
N SER A 139 0.53 -0.15 -18.27
CA SER A 139 0.15 -0.69 -19.59
C SER A 139 1.26 -1.60 -20.11
N PRO A 140 0.98 -2.83 -20.58
CA PRO A 140 1.99 -3.67 -21.21
C PRO A 140 2.43 -3.12 -22.59
N ASP A 141 1.55 -2.35 -23.25
CA ASP A 141 1.72 -1.91 -24.63
C ASP A 141 2.19 -0.45 -24.74
N THR A 142 2.37 0.24 -23.60
CA THR A 142 2.72 1.66 -23.58
C THR A 142 3.93 1.90 -22.69
N GLN A 143 4.89 2.62 -23.25
CA GLN A 143 6.03 3.15 -22.52
C GLN A 143 6.03 4.66 -22.71
N ALA A 144 5.80 5.39 -21.63
CA ALA A 144 5.80 6.84 -21.63
C ALA A 144 6.81 7.40 -20.61
N ASP A 145 7.18 8.65 -20.83
CA ASP A 145 8.02 9.41 -19.91
C ASP A 145 7.24 9.82 -18.65
N GLY A 146 7.99 10.25 -17.63
CA GLY A 146 7.44 10.70 -16.35
C GLY A 146 7.66 9.70 -15.21
N PRO A 147 7.56 10.16 -13.95
CA PRO A 147 7.87 9.35 -12.78
C PRO A 147 6.76 8.33 -12.47
N SER A 148 7.14 7.23 -11.84
CA SER A 148 6.18 6.35 -11.15
C SER A 148 5.67 7.01 -9.87
N SER A 149 4.52 6.54 -9.39
CA SER A 149 3.92 7.05 -8.15
C SER A 149 3.31 5.94 -7.31
N LEU A 150 3.34 6.11 -5.99
CA LEU A 150 2.59 5.28 -5.06
C LEU A 150 1.15 5.80 -4.96
N TRP A 151 0.18 4.91 -5.13
CA TRP A 151 -1.20 5.31 -5.43
C TRP A 151 -2.21 5.00 -4.32
N GLY A 152 -2.08 3.85 -3.67
CA GLY A 152 -3.03 3.38 -2.68
C GLY A 152 -2.50 2.21 -1.86
N ILE A 153 -3.17 1.97 -0.74
CA ILE A 153 -2.80 0.95 0.24
C ILE A 153 -4.02 0.07 0.50
N THR A 154 -3.79 -1.24 0.54
CA THR A 154 -4.79 -2.21 0.96
C THR A 154 -4.37 -2.83 2.28
N TYR A 155 -5.29 -2.84 3.24
CA TYR A 155 -5.05 -3.32 4.59
C TYR A 155 -5.72 -4.66 4.85
N VAL A 156 -5.03 -5.54 5.55
CA VAL A 156 -5.65 -6.74 6.11
C VAL A 156 -6.42 -6.35 7.36
N VAL A 157 -7.68 -6.78 7.43
CA VAL A 157 -8.54 -6.60 8.61
C VAL A 157 -8.86 -7.93 9.25
N ALA A 158 -9.03 -7.95 10.58
CA ALA A 158 -9.30 -9.19 11.32
C ALA A 158 -10.66 -9.81 10.93
N ASP A 159 -11.68 -8.97 10.74
CA ASP A 159 -13.02 -9.36 10.31
C ASP A 159 -13.55 -8.31 9.31
N ILE A 160 -13.76 -8.72 8.07
CA ILE A 160 -14.16 -7.83 6.98
C ILE A 160 -15.59 -7.32 7.12
N GLU A 161 -16.50 -8.12 7.67
CA GLU A 161 -17.91 -7.73 7.83
C GLU A 161 -18.04 -6.78 9.03
N ALA A 162 -17.29 -7.03 10.11
CA ALA A 162 -17.20 -6.10 11.24
C ALA A 162 -16.59 -4.76 10.82
N THR A 163 -15.51 -4.77 10.03
CA THR A 163 -14.93 -3.53 9.48
C THR A 163 -15.90 -2.79 8.57
N ALA A 164 -16.62 -3.49 7.69
CA ALA A 164 -17.62 -2.86 6.82
C ALA A 164 -18.75 -2.23 7.65
N SER A 165 -19.22 -2.93 8.69
CA SER A 165 -20.20 -2.39 9.64
C SER A 165 -19.69 -1.16 10.38
N PHE A 166 -18.43 -1.16 10.83
CA PHE A 166 -17.78 -0.01 11.48
C PHE A 166 -17.78 1.24 10.59
N PHE A 167 -17.46 1.08 9.31
CA PHE A 167 -17.44 2.21 8.37
C PHE A 167 -18.82 2.61 7.86
N GLY A 168 -19.80 1.70 7.85
CA GLY A 168 -21.14 1.92 7.31
C GLY A 168 -21.09 2.29 5.82
N GLU A 169 -21.83 3.33 5.44
CA GLU A 169 -21.96 3.78 4.03
C GLU A 169 -20.66 4.26 3.38
N ARG A 170 -19.61 4.48 4.18
CA ARG A 170 -18.28 4.91 3.73
C ARG A 170 -17.48 3.77 3.10
N THR A 171 -18.05 2.59 2.93
CA THR A 171 -17.45 1.51 2.15
C THR A 171 -18.31 1.16 0.94
N LEU A 172 -17.70 0.56 -0.08
CA LEU A 172 -18.45 -0.18 -1.09
C LEU A 172 -18.95 -1.51 -0.48
N PRO A 173 -19.95 -2.17 -1.09
CA PRO A 173 -20.36 -3.49 -0.65
C PRO A 173 -19.16 -4.47 -0.62
N VAL A 174 -19.08 -5.27 0.44
CA VAL A 174 -18.07 -6.33 0.55
C VAL A 174 -18.33 -7.37 -0.55
N LYS A 175 -17.29 -7.72 -1.31
CA LYS A 175 -17.36 -8.69 -2.40
C LYS A 175 -16.20 -9.66 -2.34
N ASP A 176 -16.25 -10.68 -3.19
CA ASP A 176 -15.11 -11.57 -3.38
C ASP A 176 -13.90 -10.80 -3.91
N ALA A 177 -12.75 -11.05 -3.30
CA ALA A 177 -11.47 -10.59 -3.81
C ALA A 177 -11.04 -11.49 -4.96
N VAL A 178 -10.14 -10.99 -5.80
CA VAL A 178 -9.55 -11.82 -6.87
C VAL A 178 -8.71 -12.97 -6.30
N GLN A 179 -8.20 -12.81 -5.07
CA GLN A 179 -7.57 -13.87 -4.30
C GLN A 179 -8.64 -14.85 -3.80
N PRO A 180 -8.59 -16.14 -4.21
CA PRO A 180 -9.62 -17.12 -3.88
C PRO A 180 -9.95 -17.17 -2.38
N GLY A 181 -11.24 -17.10 -2.07
CA GLY A 181 -11.82 -17.15 -0.73
C GLY A 181 -11.57 -15.93 0.17
N ARG A 182 -10.79 -14.93 -0.27
CA ARG A 182 -10.71 -13.65 0.43
C ARG A 182 -11.84 -12.73 0.00
N ARG A 183 -12.22 -11.82 0.90
CA ARG A 183 -13.25 -10.81 0.70
C ARG A 183 -12.64 -9.43 0.79
N ILE A 184 -13.12 -8.47 0.01
CA ILE A 184 -12.58 -7.12 -0.07
C ILE A 184 -13.70 -6.07 -0.09
N THR A 185 -13.42 -4.91 0.49
CA THR A 185 -14.18 -3.68 0.27
C THR A 185 -13.25 -2.50 -0.01
N THR A 186 -13.75 -1.49 -0.73
CA THR A 186 -13.05 -0.24 -0.97
C THR A 186 -13.63 0.84 -0.06
N LEU A 187 -12.77 1.54 0.66
CA LEU A 187 -13.14 2.68 1.49
C LEU A 187 -13.36 3.90 0.60
N ARG A 188 -14.47 4.61 0.82
CA ARG A 188 -14.72 5.96 0.30
C ARG A 188 -13.87 6.96 1.10
N HIS A 189 -12.56 6.81 0.96
CA HIS A 189 -11.54 7.47 1.79
C HIS A 189 -11.70 9.00 1.86
N ARG A 190 -12.20 9.63 0.80
CA ARG A 190 -12.46 11.07 0.75
C ARG A 190 -13.55 11.52 1.72
N ASP A 191 -14.54 10.69 2.01
CA ASP A 191 -15.61 10.98 2.96
C ASP A 191 -15.07 11.04 4.41
N LEU A 192 -13.84 10.55 4.62
CA LEU A 192 -13.10 10.58 5.88
C LEU A 192 -11.96 11.60 5.88
N GLY A 193 -11.85 12.42 4.83
CA GLY A 193 -10.76 13.40 4.69
C GLY A 193 -9.39 12.77 4.38
N MET A 194 -9.32 11.48 4.08
CA MET A 194 -8.09 10.82 3.65
C MET A 194 -7.90 11.00 2.15
N SER A 195 -6.70 11.34 1.69
CA SER A 195 -6.37 11.43 0.28
C SER A 195 -5.82 10.12 -0.28
N VAL A 196 -5.23 9.27 0.56
CA VAL A 196 -4.70 7.96 0.16
C VAL A 196 -5.85 6.99 -0.11
N ARG A 197 -5.84 6.41 -1.31
CA ARG A 197 -6.83 5.39 -1.68
C ARG A 197 -6.65 4.15 -0.84
N THR A 198 -7.76 3.69 -0.29
CA THR A 198 -7.75 2.68 0.77
C THR A 198 -8.73 1.55 0.45
N ALA A 199 -8.28 0.32 0.59
CA ALA A 199 -9.14 -0.86 0.57
C ALA A 199 -8.86 -1.74 1.80
N MET A 200 -9.86 -2.53 2.19
CA MET A 200 -9.79 -3.48 3.29
C MET A 200 -10.03 -4.88 2.75
N ILE A 201 -9.18 -5.84 3.12
CA ILE A 201 -9.26 -7.22 2.65
C ILE A 201 -9.20 -8.17 3.85
N SER A 202 -9.97 -9.26 3.80
CA SER A 202 -9.95 -10.31 4.82
C SER A 202 -8.56 -10.95 4.92
N PRO A 203 -8.22 -11.65 6.02
CA PRO A 203 -6.93 -12.30 6.16
C PRO A 203 -6.66 -13.31 5.05
N PRO A 204 -5.38 -13.63 4.75
CA PRO A 204 -5.05 -14.77 3.91
C PRO A 204 -5.72 -16.02 4.46
N ILE A 205 -6.34 -16.81 3.60
CA ILE A 205 -6.74 -18.17 3.97
C ILE A 205 -5.44 -18.95 4.05
N LEU A 206 -5.00 -19.26 5.27
CA LEU A 206 -3.94 -20.25 5.48
C LEU A 206 -4.47 -21.55 4.88
N SER A 207 -3.82 -22.04 3.82
CA SER A 207 -4.04 -23.40 3.34
C SER A 207 -3.78 -24.33 4.52
N ARG A 208 -4.83 -25.03 4.95
CA ARG A 208 -4.73 -26.13 5.91
C ARG A 208 -3.82 -27.23 5.36
#